data_AF-A0A973VW45-F1
#
_entry.id   AF-A0A973VW45-F1
#
_cell.length_a   1.000
_cell.length_b   1.000
_cell.length_c   1.000
_cell.angle_alpha   90.00
_cell.angle_beta   90.00
_cell.angle_gamma   90.00
#
_symmetry.space_group_name_H-M   'P 1'
#
loop_
_entity.id
_entity.type
_entity.pdbx_description
1 polymer ?
#
loop_
_entity_poly.entity_id
_entity_poly.type
_entity_poly.pdbx_seq_one_letter_code
_entity_poly.pdbx_strand_id
1 'polypeptide(L)'
;MSRLQGTYVNDNIGAKLVISQANDSNGQIAAASISYNGHNYPATGHYHFKNSTGPTTVAVLTGLDDDTGYVALSLTAENQEFKRLKSFGGLANFDAETIGLGGAFIRQ
;
A
#
# COMPACT_ATOMS: atom_id res chain seq x y z
N MET A 1 -10.76 6.11 13.42
CA MET A 1 -10.07 6.20 12.12
C MET A 1 -8.70 5.57 12.31
N SER A 2 -8.33 4.58 11.47
CA SER A 2 -7.06 3.89 11.64
C SER A 2 -5.88 4.83 11.41
N ARG A 3 -4.81 4.70 12.20
CA ARG A 3 -3.56 5.45 11.99
C ARG A 3 -2.87 5.06 10.68
N LEU A 4 -3.21 3.91 10.09
CA LEU A 4 -2.74 3.46 8.79
C LEU A 4 -3.33 4.31 7.63
N GLN A 5 -4.49 4.94 7.83
CA GLN A 5 -5.05 5.85 6.84
C GLN A 5 -4.13 7.06 6.64
N GLY A 6 -3.91 7.45 5.39
CA GLY A 6 -2.98 8.52 5.04
C GLY A 6 -2.56 8.51 3.58
N THR A 7 -1.77 9.53 3.22
CA THR A 7 -1.07 9.61 1.94
C THR A 7 0.39 9.28 2.16
N TYR A 8 0.94 8.48 1.26
CA TYR A 8 2.31 8.05 1.29
C TYR A 8 2.92 8.16 -0.10
N VAL A 9 4.22 8.45 -0.17
CA VAL A 9 4.98 8.52 -1.42
C VAL A 9 6.15 7.56 -1.34
N ASN A 10 6.28 6.69 -2.34
CA ASN A 10 7.38 5.74 -2.45
C ASN A 10 8.70 6.50 -2.67
N ASP A 11 9.68 6.24 -1.83
CA ASP A 11 10.99 6.93 -1.81
C ASP A 11 11.89 6.57 -3.00
N ASN A 12 11.59 5.53 -3.76
CA ASN A 12 12.39 5.09 -4.90
C ASN A 12 11.89 5.63 -6.23
N ILE A 13 10.58 5.51 -6.49
CA ILE A 13 10.00 5.81 -7.82
C ILE A 13 8.92 6.89 -7.79
N GLY A 14 8.60 7.44 -6.60
CA GLY A 14 7.60 8.50 -6.47
C GLY A 14 6.14 8.05 -6.64
N ALA A 15 5.87 6.74 -6.68
CA ALA A 15 4.51 6.21 -6.67
C ALA A 15 3.76 6.67 -5.40
N LYS A 16 2.50 7.03 -5.54
CA LYS A 16 1.66 7.52 -4.45
C LYS A 16 0.74 6.41 -3.97
N LEU A 17 0.67 6.18 -2.66
CA LEU A 17 -0.32 5.32 -2.03
C LEU A 17 -1.23 6.19 -1.15
N VAL A 18 -2.54 6.07 -1.34
CA VAL A 18 -3.54 6.69 -0.47
C VAL A 18 -4.37 5.60 0.16
N ILE A 19 -4.39 5.51 1.49
CA ILE A 19 -5.30 4.63 2.24
C ILE A 19 -6.38 5.53 2.85
N SER A 20 -7.58 5.50 2.27
CA SER A 20 -8.67 6.39 2.65
C SER A 20 -9.63 5.76 3.65
N GLN A 21 -9.75 4.43 3.67
CA GLN A 21 -10.59 3.69 4.62
C GLN A 21 -9.89 2.43 5.12
N ALA A 22 -9.64 2.37 6.44
CA ALA A 22 -9.13 1.18 7.10
C ALA A 22 -9.77 1.00 8.49
N ASN A 23 -9.99 -0.25 8.89
CA ASN A 23 -10.68 -0.62 10.13
C ASN A 23 -9.81 -1.49 11.03
N ASP A 24 -9.36 -0.93 12.15
CA ASP A 24 -8.42 -1.60 13.07
C ASP A 24 -9.03 -2.84 13.74
N SER A 25 -10.36 -2.89 13.86
CA SER A 25 -11.06 -3.98 14.54
C SER A 25 -11.10 -5.28 13.73
N ASN A 26 -11.05 -5.19 12.39
CA ASN A 26 -11.09 -6.36 11.51
C ASN A 26 -9.92 -6.42 10.51
N GLY A 27 -8.99 -5.46 10.59
CA GLY A 27 -7.81 -5.41 9.73
C GLY A 27 -8.14 -5.18 8.25
N GLN A 28 -9.29 -4.60 7.91
CA GLN A 28 -9.68 -4.38 6.51
C GLN A 28 -9.20 -3.02 6.01
N ILE A 29 -8.65 -2.98 4.79
CA ILE A 29 -8.48 -1.77 3.99
C ILE A 29 -9.57 -1.79 2.91
N ALA A 30 -10.65 -1.05 3.16
CA ALA A 30 -11.82 -1.05 2.29
C ALA A 30 -11.64 -0.12 1.08
N ALA A 31 -10.77 0.88 1.18
CA ALA A 31 -10.45 1.77 0.08
C ALA A 31 -9.01 2.28 0.18
N ALA A 32 -8.25 2.01 -0.87
CA ALA A 32 -6.94 2.58 -1.14
C ALA A 32 -6.80 2.89 -2.64
N SER A 33 -5.77 3.64 -3.00
CA SER A 33 -5.41 3.92 -4.38
C SER A 33 -3.90 3.98 -4.51
N ILE A 34 -3.34 3.31 -5.51
CA ILE A 34 -1.94 3.45 -5.91
C ILE A 34 -1.92 4.26 -7.20
N SER A 35 -1.13 5.33 -7.28
CA SER A 35 -0.98 6.12 -8.49
C SER A 35 0.49 6.18 -8.91
N TYR A 36 0.77 5.94 -10.18
CA TYR A 36 2.11 6.01 -10.75
C TYR A 36 2.03 6.37 -12.24
N ASN A 37 2.91 7.28 -12.68
CA ASN A 37 3.01 7.71 -14.08
C ASN A 37 1.67 8.07 -14.77
N GLY A 38 0.77 8.74 -14.03
CA GLY A 38 -0.55 9.14 -14.54
C GLY A 38 -1.65 8.07 -14.43
N HIS A 39 -1.31 6.84 -14.08
CA HIS A 39 -2.28 5.75 -13.85
C HIS A 39 -2.71 5.68 -12.40
N ASN A 40 -3.93 5.20 -12.15
CA ASN A 40 -4.49 5.11 -10.82
C ASN A 40 -5.20 3.77 -10.61
N TYR A 41 -4.70 2.97 -9.67
CA TYR A 41 -5.19 1.64 -9.35
C TYR A 41 -5.96 1.67 -8.02
N PRO A 42 -7.31 1.71 -8.04
CA PRO A 42 -8.11 1.43 -6.87
C PRO A 42 -7.71 0.08 -6.27
N ALA A 43 -7.51 0.06 -4.95
CA ALA A 43 -7.02 -1.11 -4.24
C ALA A 43 -7.79 -1.35 -2.95
N THR A 44 -7.83 -2.61 -2.54
CA THR A 44 -8.34 -3.07 -1.25
C THR A 44 -7.34 -4.03 -0.64
N GLY A 45 -7.53 -4.38 0.63
CA GLY A 45 -6.60 -5.29 1.26
C GLY A 45 -6.89 -5.58 2.72
N HIS A 46 -5.91 -6.20 3.36
CA HIS A 46 -5.95 -6.53 4.77
C HIS A 46 -4.63 -6.21 5.46
N TYR A 47 -4.69 -6.01 6.76
CA TYR A 47 -3.53 -5.79 7.62
C TYR A 47 -3.73 -6.41 8.99
N HIS A 48 -2.63 -6.60 9.71
CA HIS A 48 -2.65 -7.14 11.06
C HIS A 48 -1.56 -6.48 11.93
N PHE A 49 -1.90 -6.23 13.20
CA PHE A 49 -0.96 -5.75 14.21
C PHE A 49 -0.40 -6.92 15.00
N LYS A 50 0.90 -7.15 14.88
CA LYS A 50 1.62 -8.07 15.74
C LYS A 50 2.21 -7.27 16.91
N ASN A 51 1.61 -7.38 18.09
CA ASN A 51 2.04 -6.64 19.28
C ASN A 51 2.96 -7.45 20.20
N SER A 52 3.01 -8.78 20.07
CA SER A 52 3.68 -9.68 21.02
C SER A 52 5.22 -9.65 20.98
N THR A 53 5.83 -9.11 19.92
CA THR A 53 7.30 -9.05 19.75
C THR A 53 7.80 -7.62 19.52
N GLY A 54 6.99 -6.62 19.87
CA GLY A 54 7.12 -5.22 19.43
C GLY A 54 6.12 -4.89 18.31
N PRO A 55 5.63 -3.64 18.21
CA PRO A 55 4.49 -3.28 17.38
C PRO A 55 4.81 -3.35 15.88
N THR A 56 4.65 -4.53 15.26
CA THR A 56 4.83 -4.69 13.81
C THR A 56 3.47 -4.68 13.12
N THR A 57 3.38 -4.05 11.96
CA THR A 57 2.22 -4.18 11.08
C THR A 57 2.64 -4.87 9.80
N VAL A 58 1.83 -5.83 9.36
CA VAL A 58 1.91 -6.42 8.02
C VAL A 58 0.62 -6.11 7.28
N ALA A 59 0.71 -5.75 6.01
CA ALA A 59 -0.47 -5.52 5.16
C ALA A 59 -0.24 -6.06 3.76
N VAL A 60 -1.33 -6.40 3.08
CA VAL A 60 -1.36 -6.75 1.67
C VAL A 60 -2.45 -5.91 1.00
N LEU A 61 -2.13 -5.36 -0.17
CA LEU A 61 -3.05 -4.63 -1.04
C LEU A 61 -3.05 -5.27 -2.42
N THR A 62 -4.22 -5.36 -3.01
CA THR A 62 -4.40 -5.71 -4.42
C THR A 62 -5.37 -4.74 -5.06
N GLY A 63 -5.10 -4.35 -6.29
CA GLY A 63 -5.91 -3.42 -7.04
C GLY A 63 -5.85 -3.69 -8.52
N LEU A 64 -6.80 -3.11 -9.24
CA LEU A 64 -6.88 -3.18 -10.69
C LEU A 64 -7.41 -1.86 -11.23
N ASP A 65 -6.96 -1.55 -12.43
CA ASP A 65 -7.48 -0.51 -13.30
C ASP A 65 -7.77 -1.23 -14.62
N ASP A 66 -9.04 -1.28 -15.04
CA ASP A 66 -9.49 -2.05 -16.21
C ASP A 66 -8.87 -1.57 -17.53
N ASP A 67 -8.32 -0.35 -17.56
CA ASP A 67 -7.66 0.21 -18.73
C ASP A 67 -6.13 0.04 -18.66
N THR A 68 -5.57 -0.12 -17.46
CA THR A 68 -4.12 -0.11 -17.26
C THR A 68 -3.54 -1.46 -16.83
N GLY A 69 -4.14 -2.17 -15.88
CA GLY A 69 -3.63 -3.44 -15.37
C GLY A 69 -3.80 -3.65 -13.87
N TYR A 70 -2.88 -4.40 -13.27
CA TYR A 70 -2.98 -4.88 -11.89
C TYR A 70 -1.88 -4.33 -10.99
N VAL A 71 -2.18 -4.19 -9.70
CA VAL A 71 -1.23 -3.91 -8.63
C VAL A 71 -1.36 -4.94 -7.51
N ALA A 72 -0.21 -5.39 -6.99
CA ALA A 72 -0.15 -6.17 -5.76
C ALA A 72 1.04 -5.71 -4.91
N LEU A 73 0.79 -5.48 -3.62
CA LEU A 73 1.77 -4.95 -2.68
C LEU A 73 1.69 -5.67 -1.34
N SER A 74 2.84 -6.06 -0.81
CA SER A 74 3.02 -6.35 0.62
C SER A 74 3.69 -5.16 1.30
N LEU A 75 3.19 -4.77 2.47
CA LEU A 75 3.67 -3.66 3.27
C LEU A 75 4.04 -4.11 4.68
N THR A 76 5.11 -3.54 5.22
CA THR A 76 5.49 -3.76 6.63
C THR A 76 5.86 -2.46 7.32
N ALA A 77 5.54 -2.36 8.61
CA ALA A 77 5.94 -1.25 9.47
C ALA A 77 6.45 -1.80 10.82
N GLU A 78 7.54 -1.23 11.33
CA GLU A 78 8.16 -1.63 12.60
C GLU A 78 7.50 -0.99 13.83
N ASN A 79 6.57 -0.05 13.60
CA ASN A 79 5.75 0.59 14.61
C ASN A 79 4.37 0.98 14.05
N GLN A 80 3.48 1.39 14.94
CA GLN A 80 2.14 1.87 14.58
C GLN A 80 2.08 3.40 14.37
N GLU A 81 3.22 4.08 14.19
CA GLU A 81 3.23 5.47 13.74
C GLU A 81 3.04 5.59 12.23
N PHE A 82 3.37 4.52 11.49
CA PHE A 82 3.23 4.44 10.04
C PHE A 82 3.91 5.60 9.32
N LYS A 83 5.07 6.07 9.80
CA LYS A 83 5.86 7.07 9.07
C LYS A 83 6.51 6.49 7.81
N ARG A 84 6.80 5.19 7.85
CA ARG A 84 7.45 4.43 6.78
C ARG A 84 6.78 3.06 6.65
N LEU A 85 6.32 2.73 5.44
CA LEU A 85 5.82 1.40 5.09
C LEU A 85 6.79 0.79 4.08
N LYS A 86 7.61 -0.17 4.51
CA LYS A 86 8.48 -0.92 3.59
C LYS A 86 7.61 -1.74 2.65
N SER A 87 7.86 -1.69 1.36
CA SER A 87 7.04 -2.33 0.34
C SER A 87 7.81 -3.35 -0.49
N PHE A 88 7.09 -4.39 -0.90
CA PHE A 88 7.52 -5.34 -1.93
C PHE A 88 6.32 -5.72 -2.78
N GLY A 89 6.50 -5.78 -4.09
CA GLY A 89 5.42 -5.99 -5.05
C GLY A 89 5.59 -5.09 -6.26
N GLY A 90 4.52 -4.94 -7.05
CA GLY A 90 4.63 -4.25 -8.32
C GLY A 90 3.31 -4.03 -9.02
N LEU A 91 3.43 -3.34 -10.16
CA LEU A 91 2.41 -3.19 -11.18
C LEU A 91 2.72 -4.14 -12.32
N ALA A 92 1.68 -4.68 -12.94
CA ALA A 92 1.75 -5.35 -14.23
C ALA A 92 0.68 -4.71 -15.12
N ASN A 93 1.09 -4.07 -16.23
CA ASN A 93 0.17 -3.40 -17.14
C ASN A 93 -0.19 -4.29 -18.34
N PHE A 94 -1.24 -3.90 -19.08
CA PHE A 94 -1.69 -4.63 -20.26
C PHE A 94 -0.75 -4.50 -21.47
N ASP A 95 0.25 -3.61 -21.38
CA ASP A 95 1.37 -3.50 -22.33
C ASP A 95 2.51 -4.48 -22.02
N ALA A 96 2.29 -5.44 -21.12
CA ALA A 96 3.24 -6.46 -20.69
C ALA A 96 4.50 -5.92 -19.98
N GLU A 97 4.42 -4.73 -19.40
CA GLU A 97 5.45 -4.17 -18.54
C GLU A 97 5.20 -4.53 -17.08
N THR A 98 6.30 -4.72 -16.34
CA THR A 98 6.27 -4.90 -14.89
C THR A 98 7.11 -3.83 -14.22
N ILE A 99 6.53 -3.18 -13.21
CA ILE A 99 7.17 -2.09 -12.48
C ILE A 99 7.24 -2.47 -11.02
N GLY A 100 8.46 -2.57 -10.49
CA GLY A 100 8.69 -2.86 -9.08
C GLY A 100 8.33 -1.66 -8.22
N LEU A 101 7.48 -1.88 -7.21
CA LEU A 101 7.11 -0.89 -6.19
C LEU A 101 7.88 -1.13 -4.88
N GLY A 102 9.12 -1.60 -4.98
CA GLY A 102 10.02 -1.81 -3.84
C GLY A 102 10.45 -0.48 -3.19
N GLY A 103 10.96 -0.55 -1.97
CA GLY A 103 11.40 0.63 -1.21
C GLY A 103 10.53 0.87 0.00
N ALA A 104 10.25 2.13 0.31
CA ALA A 104 9.25 2.47 1.30
C ALA A 104 8.36 3.64 0.89
N PHE A 105 7.08 3.48 1.23
CA PHE A 105 6.11 4.54 1.19
C PHE A 105 6.24 5.40 2.46
N ILE A 106 6.63 6.66 2.28
CA ILE A 106 6.84 7.65 3.33
C ILE A 106 5.59 8.50 3.48
N ARG A 107 5.08 8.57 4.71
CA ARG A 107 3.89 9.36 5.02
C ARG A 107 4.14 10.85 4.74
N GLN A 108 3.14 11.51 4.16
CA GLN A 108 3.11 12.96 3.92
C GLN A 108 2.34 13.70 5.01
#